data_AF-A0A1L9R112-F1
#
_entry.id   AF-A0A1L9R112-F1
#
_cell.length_a   1.000
_cell.length_b   1.000
_cell.length_c   1.000
_cell.angle_alpha   90.00
_cell.angle_beta   90.00
_cell.angle_gamma   90.00
#
_symmetry.space_group_name_H-M   'P 1'
#
loop_
_entity.id
_entity.type
_entity.pdbx_description
1 polymer ?
#
loop_
_entity_poly.entity_id
_entity_poly.type
_entity_poly.pdbx_seq_one_letter_code
_entity_poly.pdbx_strand_id
1 'polypeptide(L)'
;MAKNATAPLMDSTSENLYREIYQSLNQNLDCFEQKIKVLKTKKIDGKQKLDKDNNPIVNELGEFEKWDDSYVLTFVALNSGGEHTTRITQEQYLDLKDDEVYIASGKIEYRIYKDAYNSTPVIVFNKFVPAIDSFVTAMLKLEALKNGSNA
;
A
#
# COMPACT_ATOMS: atom_id res chain seq x y z
N MET A 1 -52.82 -30.11 17.92
CA MET A 1 -51.35 -29.95 17.93
C MET A 1 -50.99 -28.74 17.07
N ALA A 2 -50.81 -27.57 17.67
CA ALA A 2 -50.44 -26.37 16.92
C ALA A 2 -48.92 -26.34 16.73
N LYS A 3 -48.47 -26.30 15.47
CA LYS A 3 -47.08 -25.99 15.14
C LYS A 3 -46.81 -24.56 15.60
N ASN A 4 -45.99 -24.40 16.64
CA ASN A 4 -45.39 -23.11 16.97
C ASN A 4 -44.41 -22.75 15.85
N ALA A 5 -44.93 -22.18 14.76
CA ALA A 5 -44.10 -21.49 13.80
C ALA A 5 -43.53 -20.27 14.54
N THR A 6 -42.26 -20.34 14.91
CA THR A 6 -41.51 -19.18 15.41
C THR A 6 -41.62 -18.08 14.37
N ALA A 7 -42.40 -17.05 14.68
CA ALA A 7 -42.46 -15.86 13.88
C ALA A 7 -41.03 -15.27 13.76
N PRO A 8 -40.60 -14.85 12.56
CA PRO A 8 -39.29 -14.26 12.40
C PRO A 8 -39.15 -13.05 13.32
N LEU A 9 -38.01 -12.96 14.01
CA LEU A 9 -37.70 -11.90 14.98
C LEU A 9 -37.59 -10.51 14.34
N MET A 10 -37.46 -10.44 13.01
CA MET A 10 -37.41 -9.20 12.23
C MET A 10 -38.17 -9.33 10.91
N ASP A 11 -38.53 -8.19 10.34
CA ASP A 11 -39.05 -8.12 8.97
C ASP A 11 -37.94 -8.46 7.94
N SER A 12 -38.34 -8.97 6.78
CA SER A 12 -37.42 -9.44 5.73
C SER A 12 -36.56 -8.34 5.10
N THR A 13 -37.02 -7.09 5.13
CA THR A 13 -36.28 -5.90 4.65
C THR A 13 -35.15 -5.55 5.62
N SER A 14 -35.44 -5.58 6.92
CA SER A 14 -34.45 -5.39 7.98
C SER A 14 -33.39 -6.49 7.94
N GLU A 15 -33.79 -7.75 7.76
CA GLU A 15 -32.84 -8.87 7.64
C GLU A 15 -31.88 -8.73 6.44
N ASN A 16 -32.41 -8.32 5.28
CA ASN A 16 -31.59 -8.09 4.09
C ASN A 16 -30.59 -6.95 4.30
N LEU A 17 -31.01 -5.84 4.92
CA LEU A 17 -30.13 -4.72 5.24
C LEU A 17 -28.98 -5.17 6.17
N TYR A 18 -29.26 -5.95 7.22
CA TYR A 18 -28.22 -6.44 8.11
C TYR A 18 -27.28 -7.44 7.43
N ARG A 19 -27.79 -8.25 6.49
CA ARG A 19 -26.95 -9.15 5.67
C ARG A 19 -26.04 -8.36 4.73
N GLU A 20 -26.53 -7.29 4.12
CA GLU A 20 -25.71 -6.40 3.27
C GLU A 20 -24.63 -5.68 4.08
N ILE A 21 -24.97 -5.19 5.28
CA ILE A 21 -24.00 -4.60 6.21
C ILE A 21 -22.95 -5.64 6.60
N TYR A 22 -23.38 -6.86 6.97
CA TYR A 22 -22.46 -7.95 7.32
C TYR A 22 -21.53 -8.31 6.15
N GLN A 23 -22.05 -8.41 4.92
CA GLN A 23 -21.23 -8.66 3.75
C GLN A 23 -20.24 -7.52 3.47
N SER A 24 -20.68 -6.27 3.65
CA SER A 24 -19.83 -5.08 3.49
C SER A 24 -18.72 -5.01 4.53
N LEU A 25 -19.01 -5.39 5.78
CA LEU A 25 -18.03 -5.46 6.87
C LEU A 25 -17.03 -6.61 6.71
N ASN A 26 -17.40 -7.67 5.98
CA ASN A 26 -16.55 -8.81 5.69
C ASN A 26 -15.89 -8.73 4.29
N GLN A 27 -15.87 -7.55 3.68
CA GLN A 27 -15.00 -7.32 2.53
C GLN A 27 -13.54 -7.44 2.97
N ASN A 28 -12.70 -7.98 2.09
CA ASN A 28 -11.29 -8.25 2.39
C ASN A 28 -10.57 -6.96 2.83
N LEU A 29 -9.88 -7.02 3.97
CA LEU A 29 -9.14 -5.90 4.52
C LEU A 29 -7.70 -5.94 3.96
N ASP A 30 -7.53 -5.48 2.72
CA ASP A 30 -6.21 -5.37 2.08
C ASP A 30 -5.45 -4.15 2.63
N CYS A 31 -5.24 -4.10 3.95
CA CYS A 31 -4.43 -3.07 4.60
C CYS A 31 -3.04 -3.62 4.94
N PHE A 32 -2.02 -2.82 4.66
CA PHE A 32 -0.64 -3.09 5.04
C PHE A 32 -0.12 -1.90 5.82
N GLU A 33 0.44 -2.13 7.00
CA GLU A 33 1.19 -1.12 7.74
C GLU A 33 2.43 -1.78 8.35
N GLN A 34 3.60 -1.19 8.09
CA GLN A 34 4.87 -1.77 8.51
C GLN A 34 5.90 -0.68 8.77
N LYS A 35 6.65 -0.84 9.86
CA LYS A 35 7.82 -0.01 10.11
C LYS A 35 8.98 -0.52 9.26
N ILE A 36 9.53 0.36 8.42
CA ILE A 36 10.60 0.04 7.49
C ILE A 36 11.76 1.02 7.65
N LYS A 37 12.97 0.56 7.30
CA LYS A 37 14.13 1.42 7.09
C LYS A 37 14.43 1.51 5.60
N VAL A 38 14.51 2.71 5.06
CA VAL A 38 14.89 2.93 3.66
C VAL A 38 16.39 2.66 3.54
N LEU A 39 16.77 1.74 2.67
CA LEU A 39 18.18 1.51 2.36
C LEU A 39 18.62 2.36 1.18
N LYS A 40 17.79 2.40 0.14
CA LYS A 40 18.10 3.10 -1.11
C LYS A 40 16.84 3.38 -1.92
N THR A 41 16.78 4.55 -2.53
CA THR A 41 15.87 4.82 -3.66
C THR A 41 16.63 4.85 -4.98
N LYS A 42 15.99 4.40 -6.07
CA LYS A 42 16.59 4.37 -7.41
C LYS A 42 15.59 4.76 -8.47
N LYS A 43 15.98 5.70 -9.34
CA LYS A 43 15.34 5.95 -10.62
C LYS A 43 15.90 4.99 -11.69
N ILE A 44 15.02 4.39 -12.47
CA ILE A 44 15.34 3.54 -13.62
C ILE A 44 14.76 4.23 -14.84
N ASP A 45 15.64 4.71 -15.73
CA ASP A 45 15.21 5.38 -16.94
C ASP A 45 14.46 4.42 -17.88
N GLY A 46 13.41 4.93 -18.49
CA GLY A 46 12.61 4.19 -19.45
C GLY A 46 13.42 3.74 -20.66
N LYS A 47 13.27 2.47 -21.04
CA LYS A 47 13.91 1.93 -22.25
C LYS A 47 13.24 2.48 -23.51
N GLN A 48 13.97 2.49 -24.62
CA GLN A 48 13.41 2.83 -25.93
C GLN A 48 12.28 1.86 -26.29
N LYS A 49 11.20 2.40 -26.86
CA LYS A 49 10.13 1.57 -27.42
C LYS A 49 10.62 0.97 -28.73
N LEU A 50 10.39 -0.32 -28.88
CA LEU A 50 10.69 -1.06 -30.09
C LEU A 50 9.38 -1.42 -30.78
N ASP A 51 9.40 -1.43 -32.11
CA ASP A 51 8.32 -1.98 -32.92
C ASP A 51 8.32 -3.53 -32.89
N LYS A 52 7.44 -4.15 -33.67
CA LYS A 52 7.33 -5.62 -33.74
C LYS A 52 8.56 -6.29 -34.37
N ASP A 53 9.38 -5.53 -35.09
CA ASP A 53 10.57 -5.97 -35.81
C ASP A 53 11.88 -5.58 -35.06
N ASN A 54 11.76 -5.14 -33.80
CA ASN A 54 12.83 -4.67 -32.92
C ASN A 54 13.54 -3.36 -33.37
N ASN A 55 12.92 -2.53 -34.21
CA ASN A 55 13.46 -1.21 -34.54
C ASN A 55 12.94 -0.15 -33.54
N PRO A 56 13.76 0.86 -33.18
CA PRO A 56 13.33 1.95 -32.32
C PRO A 56 12.18 2.76 -32.95
N ILE A 57 11.10 2.98 -32.20
CA ILE A 57 10.01 3.85 -32.63
C ILE A 57 10.46 5.29 -32.49
N VAL A 58 10.26 6.07 -33.55
CA VAL A 58 10.61 7.49 -33.62
C VAL A 58 9.32 8.30 -33.74
N ASN A 59 9.21 9.39 -32.97
CA ASN A 59 8.07 10.29 -33.05
C ASN A 59 8.17 11.23 -34.27
N GLU A 60 7.16 12.06 -34.49
CA GLU A 60 7.09 13.02 -35.60
C GLU A 60 8.22 14.07 -35.60
N LEU A 61 8.93 14.22 -34.48
CA LEU A 61 10.05 15.15 -34.29
C LEU A 61 11.42 14.50 -34.52
N GLY A 62 11.46 13.20 -34.88
CA GLY A 62 12.72 12.48 -35.09
C GLY A 62 13.37 11.99 -33.79
N GLU A 63 12.70 12.10 -32.64
CA GLU A 63 13.20 11.62 -31.35
C GLU A 63 12.68 10.21 -31.03
N PHE A 64 13.52 9.38 -30.40
CA PHE A 64 13.13 8.03 -30.00
C PHE A 64 12.07 8.07 -28.89
N GLU A 65 10.95 7.38 -29.09
CA GLU A 65 9.99 7.16 -28.02
C GLU A 65 10.59 6.25 -26.94
N LYS A 66 10.43 6.66 -25.68
CA LYS A 66 10.83 5.89 -24.50
C LYS A 66 9.61 5.49 -23.68
N TRP A 67 9.74 4.40 -22.94
CA TRP A 67 8.81 4.08 -21.85
C TRP A 67 8.95 5.10 -20.72
N ASP A 68 7.95 5.18 -19.84
CA ASP A 68 8.04 6.02 -18.66
C ASP A 68 9.12 5.52 -17.68
N ASP A 69 9.73 6.46 -16.98
CA ASP A 69 10.70 6.16 -15.94
C ASP A 69 10.03 5.40 -14.78
N SER A 70 10.80 4.51 -14.15
CA SER A 70 10.34 3.69 -13.04
C SER A 70 11.12 3.99 -11.78
N TYR A 71 10.43 4.15 -10.66
CA TYR A 71 11.04 4.45 -9.37
C TYR A 71 10.95 3.25 -8.43
N VAL A 72 12.04 2.97 -7.73
CA VAL A 72 12.20 1.77 -6.93
C VAL A 72 12.71 2.14 -5.54
N LEU A 73 12.10 1.53 -4.52
CA LEU A 73 12.52 1.59 -3.13
C LEU A 73 13.08 0.23 -2.72
N THR A 74 14.27 0.24 -2.14
CA THR A 74 14.86 -0.88 -1.40
C THR A 74 14.80 -0.56 0.09
N PHE A 75 14.21 -1.44 0.87
CA PHE A 75 13.96 -1.24 2.30
C PHE A 75 14.15 -2.52 3.10
N VAL A 76 14.34 -2.36 4.41
CA VAL A 76 14.31 -3.47 5.37
C VAL A 76 13.08 -3.36 6.24
N ALA A 77 12.32 -4.44 6.37
CA ALA A 77 11.25 -4.54 7.33
C ALA A 77 11.85 -4.77 8.73
N LEU A 78 11.57 -3.88 9.68
CA LEU A 78 12.24 -3.92 10.99
C LEU A 78 11.82 -5.10 11.88
N ASN A 79 10.74 -5.82 11.54
CA ASN A 79 10.29 -7.01 12.26
C ASN A 79 10.97 -8.31 11.79
N SER A 80 11.39 -8.40 10.53
CA SER A 80 11.93 -9.63 9.94
C SER A 80 13.38 -9.51 9.49
N GLY A 81 13.91 -8.29 9.38
CA GLY A 81 15.28 -8.02 8.91
C GLY A 81 15.51 -8.29 7.42
N GLY A 82 14.49 -8.74 6.69
CA GLY A 82 14.58 -9.02 5.25
C GLY A 82 14.69 -7.74 4.43
N GLU A 83 15.58 -7.76 3.43
CA GLU A 83 15.65 -6.75 2.38
C GLU A 83 14.57 -7.00 1.33
N HIS A 84 13.81 -5.97 1.01
CA HIS A 84 12.73 -6.01 0.04
C HIS A 84 12.88 -4.84 -0.93
N THR A 85 12.49 -5.08 -2.18
CA THR A 85 12.51 -4.06 -3.23
C THR A 85 11.13 -3.98 -3.88
N THR A 86 10.57 -2.77 -3.98
CA THR A 86 9.27 -2.54 -4.61
C THR A 86 9.27 -1.26 -5.44
N ARG A 87 8.29 -1.12 -6.33
CA ARG A 87 8.07 0.12 -7.09
C ARG A 87 7.32 1.12 -6.23
N ILE A 88 7.66 2.38 -6.42
CA ILE A 88 7.03 3.54 -5.77
C ILE A 88 6.68 4.60 -6.81
N THR A 89 5.87 5.58 -6.42
CA THR A 89 5.57 6.74 -7.28
C THR A 89 6.77 7.69 -7.34
N GLN A 90 6.79 8.59 -8.33
CA GLN A 90 7.80 9.63 -8.42
C GLN A 90 7.78 10.56 -7.19
N GLU A 91 6.60 10.91 -6.69
CA GLU A 91 6.43 11.74 -5.49
C GLU A 91 7.09 11.07 -4.28
N GLN A 92 6.78 9.79 -4.04
CA GLN A 92 7.39 9.01 -2.97
C GLN A 92 8.91 8.93 -3.12
N TYR A 93 9.42 8.82 -4.35
CA TYR A 93 10.87 8.79 -4.61
C TYR A 93 11.56 10.10 -4.22
N LEU A 94 10.89 11.24 -4.41
CA LEU A 94 11.42 12.55 -4.07
C LEU A 94 11.38 12.82 -2.56
N ASP A 95 10.38 12.28 -1.87
CA ASP A 95 10.17 12.53 -0.44
C ASP A 95 10.99 11.59 0.47
N LEU A 96 11.25 10.37 0.02
CA LEU A 96 11.95 9.36 0.82
C LEU A 96 13.45 9.63 0.87
N LYS A 97 14.01 9.52 2.07
CA LYS A 97 15.45 9.66 2.33
C LYS A 97 16.07 8.32 2.72
N ASP A 98 17.27 8.10 2.21
CA ASP A 98 18.09 6.94 2.56
C ASP A 98 18.45 6.97 4.06
N ASP A 99 18.54 5.78 4.65
CA ASP A 99 18.86 5.53 6.07
C ASP A 99 17.78 6.01 7.09
N GLU A 100 16.68 6.61 6.63
CA GLU A 100 15.57 7.00 7.50
C GLU A 100 14.56 5.87 7.73
N VAL A 101 13.83 5.98 8.85
CA VAL A 101 12.83 5.01 9.28
C VAL A 101 11.44 5.60 9.13
N TYR A 102 10.55 4.86 8.46
CA TYR A 102 9.18 5.27 8.20
C TYR A 102 8.19 4.23 8.71
N ILE A 103 7.01 4.70 9.09
CA ILE A 103 5.80 3.88 9.17
C ILE A 103 5.17 3.95 7.78
N ALA A 104 5.30 2.86 7.03
CA ALA A 104 4.81 2.76 5.67
C ALA A 104 3.46 2.04 5.66
N SER A 105 2.45 2.66 5.06
CA SER A 105 1.12 2.07 4.92
C SER A 105 0.68 1.99 3.47
N GLY A 106 -0.14 1.00 3.18
CA GLY A 106 -0.48 0.63 1.82
C GLY A 106 -1.54 -0.45 1.76
N LYS A 107 -1.57 -1.11 0.61
CA LYS A 107 -2.47 -2.22 0.33
C LYS A 107 -1.72 -3.35 -0.35
N ILE A 108 -2.30 -4.54 -0.30
CA ILE A 108 -1.80 -5.70 -1.03
C ILE A 108 -2.58 -5.79 -2.34
N GLU A 109 -1.88 -5.79 -3.47
CA GLU A 109 -2.45 -6.02 -4.79
C GLU A 109 -1.99 -7.38 -5.32
N TYR A 110 -2.93 -8.17 -5.82
CA TYR A 110 -2.62 -9.45 -6.46
C TYR A 110 -2.42 -9.23 -7.96
N ARG A 111 -1.17 -9.34 -8.43
CA ARG A 111 -0.81 -9.14 -9.84
C ARG A 111 -0.56 -10.46 -10.54
N ILE A 112 -1.10 -10.60 -11.74
CA ILE A 112 -0.82 -11.73 -12.63
C ILE A 112 0.25 -11.29 -13.60
N TYR A 113 1.41 -11.95 -13.56
CA TYR A 113 2.49 -11.71 -14.50
C TYR A 113 2.31 -12.59 -15.74
N LYS A 114 2.87 -12.14 -16.87
CA LYS A 114 2.86 -12.90 -18.11
C LYS A 114 3.50 -14.28 -17.83
N ASP A 115 2.82 -15.34 -18.28
CA ASP A 115 3.20 -16.75 -18.10
C ASP A 115 3.05 -17.32 -16.67
N ALA A 116 2.45 -16.58 -15.72
CA ALA A 116 2.13 -17.08 -14.39
C ALA A 116 0.69 -17.59 -14.31
N TYR A 117 0.50 -18.81 -13.77
CA TYR A 117 -0.83 -19.36 -13.49
C TYR A 117 -1.49 -18.75 -12.24
N ASN A 118 -0.69 -18.41 -11.23
CA ASN A 118 -1.15 -17.82 -9.97
C ASN A 118 -0.85 -16.33 -9.91
N SER A 119 -1.70 -15.57 -9.20
CA SER A 119 -1.40 -14.19 -8.84
C SER A 119 -0.32 -14.12 -7.75
N THR A 120 0.47 -13.06 -7.77
CA THR A 120 1.50 -12.78 -6.77
C THR A 120 1.06 -11.57 -5.95
N PRO A 121 1.08 -11.64 -4.61
CA PRO A 121 0.82 -10.48 -3.76
C PRO A 121 1.97 -9.48 -3.89
N VAL A 122 1.62 -8.23 -4.17
CA VAL A 122 2.55 -7.11 -4.28
C VAL A 122 2.09 -6.01 -3.34
N ILE A 123 3.00 -5.53 -2.49
CA ILE A 123 2.72 -4.42 -1.59
C ILE A 123 2.81 -3.12 -2.40
N VAL A 124 1.72 -2.36 -2.39
CA VAL A 124 1.66 -1.01 -2.95
C VAL A 124 1.53 -0.04 -1.80
N PHE A 125 2.59 0.75 -1.60
CA PHE A 125 2.62 1.77 -0.58
C PHE A 125 1.83 3.00 -1.01
N ASN A 126 0.96 3.47 -0.12
CA ASN A 126 0.17 4.69 -0.32
C ASN A 126 0.78 5.86 0.45
N LYS A 127 1.38 5.61 1.62
CA LYS A 127 1.85 6.66 2.53
C LYS A 127 3.10 6.22 3.28
N PHE A 128 4.00 7.18 3.51
CA PHE A 128 5.16 7.03 4.38
C PHE A 128 5.11 8.16 5.42
N VAL A 129 5.18 7.81 6.70
CA VAL A 129 5.26 8.77 7.81
C VAL A 129 6.62 8.61 8.48
N PRO A 130 7.45 9.66 8.59
CA PRO A 130 8.68 9.58 9.35
C PRO A 130 8.40 9.08 10.78
N ALA A 131 9.11 8.04 11.20
CA ALA A 131 8.88 7.45 12.52
C ALA A 131 9.22 8.43 13.66
N ILE A 132 10.10 9.41 13.40
CA ILE A 132 10.44 10.47 14.34
C ILE A 132 9.24 11.37 14.67
N ASP A 133 8.39 11.70 13.68
CA ASP A 133 7.22 12.55 13.89
C ASP A 133 6.20 11.86 14.81
N SER A 134 6.05 10.55 14.63
CA SER A 134 5.21 9.71 15.49
C SER A 134 5.76 9.63 16.91
N PHE A 135 7.09 9.53 17.07
CA PHE A 135 7.74 9.54 18.38
C PHE A 135 7.57 10.88 19.11
N VAL A 136 7.84 12.00 18.43
CA VAL A 136 7.67 13.35 19.01
C VAL A 136 6.22 13.57 19.45
N THR A 137 5.25 13.17 18.62
CA THR A 137 3.82 13.26 18.95
C THR A 137 3.47 12.43 20.19
N ALA A 138 4.02 11.22 20.31
CA ALA A 138 3.80 10.37 21.48
C ALA A 138 4.42 10.97 22.75
N MET A 139 5.62 11.54 22.65
CA MET A 139 6.29 12.21 23.77
C MET A 139 5.51 13.43 24.25
N LEU A 140 5.02 14.28 23.35
CA LEU A 140 4.19 15.44 23.71
C LEU A 140 2.90 15.03 24.42
N LYS A 141 2.24 13.95 23.95
CA LYS A 141 1.07 13.39 24.64
C LYS A 141 1.41 12.88 26.04
N LEU A 142 2.56 12.22 26.20
CA LEU A 142 3.02 11.73 27.49
C LEU A 142 3.34 12.88 28.46
N GLU A 143 3.98 13.95 27.98
CA GLU A 143 4.21 15.15 28.78
C GLU A 143 2.90 15.85 29.17
N ALA A 144 1.94 15.94 28.26
CA ALA A 144 0.62 16.50 28.55
C ALA A 144 -0.13 15.69 29.63
N LEU A 145 -0.07 14.35 29.57
CA LEU A 145 -0.64 13.48 30.59
C LEU A 145 0.06 13.64 31.95
N LYS A 146 1.39 13.76 31.94
CA LYS A 146 2.19 13.99 33.16
C LYS A 146 1.87 15.34 33.81
N ASN A 147 1.67 16.38 33.01
CA ASN A 147 1.34 17.72 33.50
C ASN A 147 -0.14 17.87 33.89
N GLY A 148 -1.05 17.14 33.24
CA GLY A 148 -2.47 17.08 33.59
C GLY A 148 -2.78 16.20 34.80
N SER A 149 -1.91 15.26 35.17
CA SER A 149 -2.04 14.44 36.38
C SER A 149 -1.59 15.15 37.67
N ASN A 150 -1.03 16.36 37.55
CA ASN A 150 -0.61 17.21 38.68
C ASN A 150 -1.62 18.35 38.99
N ALA A 151 -2.86 18.25 38.48
CA ALA A 151 -3.94 19.20 38.72
C ALA A 151 -5.10 18.55 39.49
#